data_AF-A0A3B8V0Z1-F1
#
_entry.id   AF-A0A3B8V0Z1-F1
#
_cell.length_a   1.000
_cell.length_b   1.000
_cell.length_c   1.000
_cell.angle_alpha   90.00
_cell.angle_beta   90.00
_cell.angle_gamma   90.00
#
_symmetry.space_group_name_H-M   'P 1'
#
loop_
_entity.id
_entity.type
_entity.pdbx_description
1 polymer ?
#
loop_
_entity_poly.entity_id
_entity_poly.type
_entity_poly.pdbx_seq_one_letter_code
_entity_poly.pdbx_strand_id
1 'polypeptide(L)'
;MKITSFLPATAAACIAVTATADITGVYTTRYIDTSADQGQSVQTTTVIDVYVSSDDDADTVLGVFDFSLAPDAQVIYFQSATEPLFPTNTWWLPKNPGGIFDIESVRRSDSFVTIGGVEQNVLRPEQSPGVGDGQRLDDDFADPFDLFFVYPQPNSGGWWNNTPENLAGQVGPVALAGPNGEPSGFGRGVFVGRFSYYGDDFSIEDTTLTVAWNQGPGTPQQAADFTIPPVVTPVECVGDITGDGNVDSGDLGILISVWNTSAKSNPEADLNRDGTVNAADIGLLIGAWG
;
A
#
# COMPACT_ATOMS: atom_id res chain seq x y z
N MET A 1 -51.88 45.95 -39.54
CA MET A 1 -51.58 45.30 -38.25
C MET A 1 -50.58 44.17 -38.52
N LYS A 2 -49.28 44.44 -38.33
CA LYS A 2 -48.23 43.42 -38.32
C LYS A 2 -47.57 43.53 -36.96
N ILE A 3 -47.86 42.58 -36.08
CA ILE A 3 -47.25 42.48 -34.75
C ILE A 3 -45.99 41.63 -34.92
N THR A 4 -44.85 42.25 -34.65
CA THR A 4 -43.54 41.62 -34.47
C THR A 4 -43.54 40.85 -33.15
N SER A 5 -43.26 39.54 -33.18
CA SER A 5 -42.94 38.75 -32.00
C SER A 5 -41.45 38.40 -32.01
N PHE A 6 -40.66 39.13 -31.22
CA PHE A 6 -39.34 38.68 -30.79
C PHE A 6 -39.54 37.82 -29.53
N LEU A 7 -39.17 36.54 -29.59
CA LEU A 7 -38.99 35.69 -28.41
C LEU A 7 -37.59 35.98 -27.85
N PRO A 8 -37.42 36.25 -26.54
CA PRO A 8 -36.10 36.22 -25.94
C PRO A 8 -35.70 34.75 -25.73
N ALA A 9 -34.54 34.37 -26.27
CA ALA A 9 -33.88 33.14 -25.87
C ALA A 9 -33.42 33.29 -24.42
N THR A 10 -34.11 32.62 -23.49
CA THR A 10 -33.63 32.45 -22.12
C THR A 10 -32.37 31.60 -22.17
N ALA A 11 -31.21 32.25 -22.00
CA ALA A 11 -29.97 31.55 -21.71
C ALA A 11 -30.13 30.85 -20.36
N ALA A 12 -30.22 29.52 -20.37
CA ALA A 12 -30.04 28.73 -19.17
C ALA A 12 -28.60 28.92 -18.72
N ALA A 13 -28.38 29.72 -17.69
CA ALA A 13 -27.11 29.76 -16.99
C ALA A 13 -26.97 28.42 -16.28
N CYS A 14 -26.30 27.47 -16.93
CA CYS A 14 -25.75 26.31 -16.25
C CYS A 14 -24.79 26.85 -15.20
N ILE A 15 -25.17 26.77 -13.92
CA ILE A 15 -24.22 26.95 -12.83
C ILE A 15 -23.29 25.76 -12.96
N ALA A 16 -22.16 25.95 -13.66
CA ALA A 16 -21.05 25.03 -13.58
C ALA A 16 -20.57 25.12 -12.13
N VAL A 17 -20.95 24.14 -11.32
CA VAL A 17 -20.22 23.87 -10.08
C VAL A 17 -18.79 23.60 -10.56
N THR A 18 -17.90 24.54 -10.30
CA THR A 18 -16.48 24.33 -10.56
C THR A 18 -16.06 23.19 -9.65
N ALA A 19 -15.68 22.05 -10.25
CA ALA A 19 -15.03 20.97 -9.53
C ALA A 19 -13.90 21.58 -8.67
N THR A 20 -13.89 21.23 -7.39
CA THR A 20 -12.92 21.73 -6.42
C THR A 20 -12.06 20.55 -6.06
N ALA A 21 -10.75 20.68 -6.22
CA ALA A 21 -9.88 19.54 -6.02
C ALA A 21 -10.00 18.99 -4.60
N ASP A 22 -10.20 17.69 -4.47
CA ASP A 22 -10.44 17.04 -3.20
C ASP A 22 -9.86 15.63 -3.14
N ILE A 23 -8.81 15.54 -2.32
CA ILE A 23 -8.40 14.26 -1.80
C ILE A 23 -9.37 13.82 -0.71
N THR A 24 -10.02 12.68 -0.93
CA THR A 24 -11.10 12.16 -0.09
C THR A 24 -10.61 11.34 1.10
N GLY A 25 -9.34 10.95 1.13
CA GLY A 25 -8.78 10.14 2.22
C GLY A 25 -7.51 9.39 1.84
N VAL A 26 -6.93 8.71 2.83
CA VAL A 26 -5.80 7.78 2.68
C VAL A 26 -6.26 6.37 3.03
N TYR A 27 -5.78 5.38 2.29
CA TYR A 27 -6.04 3.98 2.58
C TYR A 27 -4.82 3.12 2.20
N THR A 28 -4.86 1.87 2.63
CA THR A 28 -3.78 0.91 2.38
C THR A 28 -4.31 -0.35 1.73
N THR A 29 -3.46 -1.04 0.98
CA THR A 29 -3.64 -2.46 0.66
C THR A 29 -2.51 -3.25 1.29
N ARG A 30 -2.79 -4.49 1.71
CA ARG A 30 -1.83 -5.38 2.34
C ARG A 30 -1.79 -6.71 1.60
N TYR A 31 -0.60 -7.19 1.26
CA TYR A 31 -0.44 -8.51 0.66
C TYR A 31 0.86 -9.18 1.06
N ILE A 32 0.92 -10.50 0.92
CA ILE A 32 2.18 -11.25 1.04
C ILE A 32 2.80 -11.39 -0.34
N ASP A 33 4.09 -11.11 -0.42
CA ASP A 33 4.88 -11.38 -1.60
C ASP A 33 6.12 -12.21 -1.28
N THR A 34 6.54 -12.98 -2.28
CA THR A 34 7.64 -13.92 -2.16
C THR A 34 8.68 -13.59 -3.23
N SER A 35 9.81 -13.05 -2.78
CA SER A 35 10.83 -12.49 -3.64
C SER A 35 12.09 -13.36 -3.60
N ALA A 36 12.56 -13.77 -4.77
CA ALA A 36 13.84 -14.47 -4.90
C ALA A 36 14.90 -13.49 -5.38
N ASP A 37 15.71 -12.94 -4.47
CA ASP A 37 16.90 -12.20 -4.89
C ASP A 37 17.92 -13.16 -5.52
N GLN A 38 18.59 -12.76 -6.61
CA GLN A 38 19.34 -13.65 -7.51
C GLN A 38 20.49 -14.39 -6.80
N GLY A 39 20.19 -15.58 -6.28
CA GLY A 39 21.14 -16.47 -5.60
C GLY A 39 21.01 -16.51 -4.08
N GLN A 40 20.06 -15.78 -3.49
CA GLN A 40 19.72 -15.87 -2.06
C GLN A 40 18.49 -16.77 -1.82
N SER A 41 18.23 -17.04 -0.54
CA SER A 41 16.98 -17.69 -0.13
C SER A 41 15.79 -16.87 -0.58
N VAL A 42 14.72 -17.57 -0.95
CA VAL A 42 13.40 -16.97 -1.17
C VAL A 42 12.97 -16.28 0.13
N GLN A 43 12.65 -14.99 0.03
CA GLN A 43 12.19 -14.18 1.16
C GLN A 43 10.70 -13.95 1.04
N THR A 44 9.99 -14.08 2.16
CA THR A 44 8.56 -13.76 2.27
C THR A 44 8.42 -12.46 3.03
N THR A 45 7.69 -11.51 2.46
CA THR A 45 7.48 -10.19 3.04
C THR A 45 6.01 -9.83 3.07
N THR A 46 5.58 -9.20 4.16
CA THR A 46 4.32 -8.44 4.16
C THR A 46 4.55 -7.10 3.51
N VAL A 47 3.77 -6.78 2.50
CA VAL A 47 3.81 -5.53 1.73
C VAL A 47 2.58 -4.71 2.04
N ILE A 48 2.78 -3.45 2.41
CA ILE A 48 1.71 -2.46 2.57
C ILE A 48 1.93 -1.32 1.59
N ASP A 49 0.99 -1.16 0.66
CA ASP A 49 0.94 -0.03 -0.26
C ASP A 49 0.02 1.04 0.31
N VAL A 50 0.44 2.30 0.22
CA VAL A 50 -0.33 3.46 0.67
C VAL A 50 -0.83 4.22 -0.55
N TYR A 51 -2.12 4.54 -0.52
CA TYR A 51 -2.81 5.26 -1.56
C TYR A 51 -3.53 6.48 -1.00
N VAL A 52 -3.59 7.51 -1.82
CA VAL A 52 -4.42 8.69 -1.62
C VAL A 52 -5.62 8.57 -2.55
N SER A 53 -6.84 8.66 -2.02
CA SER A 53 -8.10 8.58 -2.78
C SER A 53 -8.58 9.96 -3.24
N SER A 54 -9.25 10.00 -4.39
CA SER A 54 -9.92 11.19 -4.92
C SER A 54 -11.21 10.76 -5.64
N ASP A 55 -12.12 11.70 -5.91
CA ASP A 55 -13.35 11.46 -6.66
C ASP A 55 -13.29 11.90 -8.14
N ASP A 56 -12.23 12.63 -8.55
CA ASP A 56 -12.07 13.22 -9.88
C ASP A 56 -10.69 12.92 -10.49
N ASP A 57 -10.66 12.56 -11.78
CA ASP A 57 -9.42 12.31 -12.53
C ASP A 57 -8.64 13.59 -12.87
N ALA A 58 -9.27 14.75 -12.67
CA ALA A 58 -8.63 16.05 -12.82
C ALA A 58 -7.77 16.45 -11.60
N ASP A 59 -7.94 15.75 -10.47
CA ASP A 59 -7.12 15.98 -9.29
C ASP A 59 -5.68 15.52 -9.51
N THR A 60 -4.76 16.24 -8.89
CA THR A 60 -3.34 15.91 -8.95
C THR A 60 -2.73 16.05 -7.56
N VAL A 61 -2.15 14.96 -7.07
CA VAL A 61 -1.33 14.96 -5.86
C VAL A 61 0.02 15.60 -6.19
N LEU A 62 0.40 16.60 -5.42
CA LEU A 62 1.63 17.36 -5.60
C LEU A 62 2.74 16.87 -4.69
N GLY A 63 2.40 16.39 -3.50
CA GLY A 63 3.38 15.84 -2.57
C GLY A 63 2.76 15.34 -1.28
N VAL A 64 3.59 14.63 -0.52
CA VAL A 64 3.32 14.16 0.83
C VAL A 64 4.41 14.71 1.75
N PHE A 65 4.01 15.27 2.89
CA PHE A 65 4.88 15.97 3.84
C PHE A 65 4.56 15.54 5.26
N ASP A 66 5.36 16.02 6.22
CA ASP A 66 5.19 15.79 7.66
C ASP A 66 4.96 14.32 8.01
N PHE A 67 5.60 13.42 7.24
CA PHE A 67 5.42 12.00 7.41
C PHE A 67 5.98 11.58 8.77
N SER A 68 5.14 10.94 9.59
CA SER A 68 5.51 10.50 10.93
C SER A 68 4.97 9.10 11.19
N LEU A 69 5.88 8.13 11.23
CA LEU A 69 5.57 6.73 11.51
C LEU A 69 5.04 6.54 12.93
N ALA A 70 3.98 5.74 13.04
CA ALA A 70 3.55 5.19 14.31
C ALA A 70 4.64 4.32 14.93
N PRO A 71 4.67 4.16 16.27
CA PRO A 71 5.69 3.36 16.95
C PRO A 71 5.85 1.94 16.39
N ASP A 72 4.75 1.27 16.08
CA ASP A 72 4.78 -0.12 15.58
C ASP A 72 5.30 -0.23 14.14
N ALA A 73 5.32 0.89 13.41
CA ALA A 73 5.85 1.00 12.05
C ALA A 73 7.36 1.34 12.00
N GLN A 74 8.00 1.59 13.15
CA GLN A 74 9.43 1.94 13.23
C GLN A 74 10.31 0.69 13.17
N VAL A 75 10.29 0.02 12.02
CA VAL A 75 10.97 -1.25 11.76
C VAL A 75 12.08 -1.12 10.72
N ILE A 76 12.87 -2.18 10.56
CA ILE A 76 13.81 -2.31 9.44
C ILE A 76 13.03 -2.82 8.23
N TYR A 77 12.86 -1.94 7.25
CA TYR A 77 12.14 -2.25 6.01
C TYR A 77 12.95 -3.18 5.10
N PHE A 78 12.24 -4.06 4.38
CA PHE A 78 12.82 -4.88 3.32
C PHE A 78 13.31 -4.00 2.17
N GLN A 79 14.56 -4.19 1.75
CA GLN A 79 15.18 -3.53 0.60
C GLN A 79 16.24 -4.38 -0.10
N SER A 80 16.22 -4.39 -1.42
CA SER A 80 17.02 -5.33 -2.23
C SER A 80 18.45 -4.88 -2.55
N ALA A 81 18.72 -3.56 -2.59
CA ALA A 81 20.04 -3.03 -2.92
C ALA A 81 21.07 -3.04 -1.76
N THR A 82 20.77 -3.70 -0.64
CA THR A 82 21.65 -3.71 0.54
C THR A 82 22.69 -4.85 0.50
N GLU A 83 23.64 -4.78 -0.45
CA GLU A 83 24.91 -5.48 -0.25
C GLU A 83 25.66 -4.89 0.97
N PRO A 84 26.33 -5.71 1.80
CA PRO A 84 26.89 -5.29 3.07
C PRO A 84 28.27 -4.67 2.85
N LEU A 85 28.37 -3.34 2.78
CA LEU A 85 29.63 -2.65 3.04
C LEU A 85 29.60 -2.06 4.44
N PHE A 86 30.12 -2.87 5.37
CA PHE A 86 30.39 -2.53 6.76
C PHE A 86 31.22 -1.23 6.84
N PRO A 87 30.97 -0.35 7.85
CA PRO A 87 30.19 -0.63 9.06
C PRO A 87 28.86 0.13 9.18
N THR A 88 28.23 0.64 8.11
CA THR A 88 27.04 1.52 8.27
C THR A 88 25.93 1.32 7.24
N ASN A 89 25.51 0.09 6.96
CA ASN A 89 24.32 -0.17 6.16
C ASN A 89 23.16 -0.56 7.08
N THR A 90 22.47 0.44 7.62
CA THR A 90 21.26 0.26 8.46
C THR A 90 20.13 1.19 8.01
N TRP A 91 20.19 1.69 6.77
CA TRP A 91 19.42 2.86 6.35
C TRP A 91 18.39 2.49 5.29
N TRP A 92 17.13 2.81 5.55
CA TRP A 92 16.10 2.76 4.52
C TRP A 92 16.45 3.74 3.38
N LEU A 93 16.53 3.22 2.16
CA LEU A 93 16.73 3.98 0.91
C LEU A 93 15.38 4.21 0.21
N PRO A 94 14.61 5.25 0.57
CA PRO A 94 13.25 5.47 0.04
C PRO A 94 13.19 5.66 -1.48
N LYS A 95 14.35 5.88 -2.11
CA LYS A 95 14.47 6.12 -3.54
C LYS A 95 14.33 4.88 -4.41
N ASN A 96 14.58 3.70 -3.82
CA ASN A 96 14.92 2.45 -4.53
C ASN A 96 15.60 2.72 -5.89
N PRO A 97 16.91 3.04 -5.90
CA PRO A 97 17.64 3.55 -7.07
C PRO A 97 17.73 2.57 -8.25
N GLY A 98 17.17 1.36 -8.13
CA GLY A 98 17.43 0.27 -9.05
C GLY A 98 18.85 -0.27 -8.92
N GLY A 99 19.15 -1.34 -9.66
CA GLY A 99 20.46 -1.96 -9.64
C GLY A 99 20.51 -3.33 -10.29
N ILE A 100 21.54 -4.11 -9.97
CA ILE A 100 21.74 -5.47 -10.50
C ILE A 100 20.68 -6.48 -10.01
N PHE A 101 19.89 -6.10 -8.99
CA PHE A 101 18.81 -6.89 -8.39
C PHE A 101 17.40 -6.39 -8.76
N ASP A 102 17.33 -5.55 -9.80
CA ASP A 102 16.07 -5.03 -10.35
C ASP A 102 15.32 -6.10 -11.17
N ILE A 103 14.74 -7.06 -10.45
CA ILE A 103 13.90 -8.14 -10.99
C ILE A 103 12.45 -7.98 -10.55
N GLU A 104 11.52 -8.54 -11.33
CA GLU A 104 10.07 -8.42 -11.13
C GLU A 104 9.65 -8.76 -9.68
N SER A 105 10.12 -9.89 -9.15
CA SER A 105 9.75 -10.35 -7.81
C SER A 105 10.23 -9.42 -6.70
N VAL A 106 11.26 -8.61 -6.94
CA VAL A 106 11.79 -7.66 -5.97
C VAL A 106 11.10 -6.30 -6.09
N ARG A 107 10.72 -5.87 -7.30
CA ARG A 107 9.99 -4.61 -7.54
C ARG A 107 8.62 -4.54 -6.85
N ARG A 108 8.05 -5.69 -6.50
CA ARG A 108 6.77 -5.81 -5.78
C ARG A 108 6.91 -5.81 -4.25
N SER A 109 8.12 -6.03 -3.74
CA SER A 109 8.41 -6.13 -2.31
C SER A 109 9.33 -5.03 -1.79
N ASP A 110 10.10 -4.34 -2.65
CA ASP A 110 11.02 -3.30 -2.19
C ASP A 110 10.27 -2.13 -1.54
N SER A 111 10.81 -1.58 -0.45
CA SER A 111 10.18 -0.47 0.27
C SER A 111 10.68 0.87 -0.28
N PHE A 112 9.76 1.74 -0.70
CA PHE A 112 10.06 3.02 -1.33
C PHE A 112 8.89 3.99 -1.23
N VAL A 113 9.12 5.27 -1.55
CA VAL A 113 8.05 6.27 -1.69
C VAL A 113 8.15 6.99 -3.03
N THR A 114 7.01 7.49 -3.51
CA THR A 114 6.86 8.10 -4.84
C THR A 114 5.55 8.89 -4.87
N ILE A 115 5.34 9.75 -5.86
CA ILE A 115 4.00 10.30 -6.16
C ILE A 115 3.53 9.68 -7.48
N GLY A 116 2.73 8.61 -7.39
CA GLY A 116 2.36 7.76 -8.52
C GLY A 116 3.60 7.11 -9.14
N GLY A 117 3.73 7.16 -10.47
CA GLY A 117 4.91 6.61 -11.16
C GLY A 117 5.05 5.07 -11.12
N VAL A 118 3.98 4.39 -10.70
CA VAL A 118 3.85 2.92 -10.77
C VAL A 118 2.86 2.53 -11.87
N GLU A 119 2.83 1.26 -12.23
CA GLU A 119 1.82 0.76 -13.18
C GLU A 119 0.41 1.03 -12.65
N GLN A 120 -0.45 1.60 -13.49
CA GLN A 120 -1.86 1.83 -13.18
C GLN A 120 -2.72 0.68 -13.67
N ASN A 121 -3.91 0.52 -13.09
CA ASN A 121 -4.87 -0.52 -13.49
C ASN A 121 -4.33 -1.96 -13.31
N VAL A 122 -3.45 -2.15 -12.33
CA VAL A 122 -2.99 -3.45 -11.84
C VAL A 122 -3.17 -3.55 -10.33
N LEU A 123 -3.46 -4.76 -9.83
CA LEU A 123 -3.73 -4.98 -8.42
C LEU A 123 -2.46 -4.91 -7.56
N ARG A 124 -1.31 -5.33 -8.11
CA ARG A 124 -0.02 -5.35 -7.43
C ARG A 124 0.99 -4.59 -8.29
N PRO A 125 1.04 -3.26 -8.19
CA PRO A 125 1.86 -2.45 -9.07
C PRO A 125 3.34 -2.69 -8.82
N GLU A 126 4.10 -2.88 -9.89
CA GLU A 126 5.55 -2.92 -9.81
C GLU A 126 6.13 -1.52 -9.75
N GLN A 127 7.18 -1.38 -8.96
CA GLN A 127 8.01 -0.18 -9.03
C GLN A 127 8.75 -0.11 -10.38
N SER A 128 8.71 1.05 -11.03
CA SER A 128 9.74 1.43 -12.01
C SER A 128 10.96 1.99 -11.27
N PRO A 129 12.20 1.55 -11.57
CA PRO A 129 13.39 1.94 -10.81
C PRO A 129 13.56 3.46 -10.61
N GLY A 130 13.96 3.86 -9.41
CA GLY A 130 14.14 5.25 -9.00
C GLY A 130 12.86 5.93 -8.48
N VAL A 131 13.04 7.11 -7.88
CA VAL A 131 11.98 8.10 -7.67
C VAL A 131 11.68 8.65 -9.05
N GLY A 132 10.53 8.29 -9.61
CA GLY A 132 10.23 8.46 -11.04
C GLY A 132 10.61 9.84 -11.59
N ASP A 133 10.96 9.90 -12.88
CA ASP A 133 11.45 11.12 -13.55
C ASP A 133 10.62 12.35 -13.18
N GLY A 134 11.25 13.32 -12.50
CA GLY A 134 10.56 14.54 -12.07
C GLY A 134 9.96 14.46 -10.67
N GLN A 135 10.27 13.48 -9.84
CA GLN A 135 9.95 13.50 -8.42
C GLN A 135 11.18 13.85 -7.56
N ARG A 136 10.96 14.30 -6.33
CA ARG A 136 12.00 14.61 -5.33
C ARG A 136 11.61 14.10 -3.96
N LEU A 137 12.63 13.83 -3.16
CA LEU A 137 12.54 13.60 -1.74
C LEU A 137 13.28 14.72 -1.03
N ASP A 138 12.76 15.13 0.12
CA ASP A 138 13.48 16.00 1.04
C ASP A 138 14.78 15.33 1.48
N ASP A 139 15.84 16.11 1.70
CA ASP A 139 17.12 15.57 2.15
C ASP A 139 16.97 14.94 3.54
N ASP A 140 16.15 15.52 4.43
CA ASP A 140 15.88 15.00 5.77
C ASP A 140 15.10 13.66 5.74
N PHE A 141 14.45 13.36 4.61
CA PHE A 141 13.69 12.11 4.40
C PHE A 141 14.52 11.07 3.65
N ALA A 142 15.23 11.53 2.62
CA ALA A 142 16.02 10.70 1.72
C ALA A 142 17.28 10.16 2.40
N ASP A 143 17.81 10.91 3.35
CA ASP A 143 19.00 10.55 4.09
C ASP A 143 18.94 11.20 5.48
N PRO A 144 18.24 10.57 6.44
CA PRO A 144 18.16 11.07 7.80
C PRO A 144 19.53 10.86 8.49
N PHE A 145 20.55 11.63 8.07
CA PHE A 145 21.97 11.54 8.39
C PHE A 145 22.29 11.86 9.86
N ASP A 146 21.65 11.18 10.81
CA ASP A 146 22.22 11.00 12.12
C ASP A 146 22.40 9.50 12.37
N LEU A 147 23.60 9.12 12.80
CA LEU A 147 24.15 7.76 12.97
C LEU A 147 23.31 6.84 13.91
N PHE A 148 22.12 7.29 14.32
CA PHE A 148 21.26 6.69 15.33
C PHE A 148 19.88 6.26 14.83
N PHE A 149 19.47 6.59 13.59
CA PHE A 149 18.09 6.35 13.14
C PHE A 149 18.01 5.38 11.96
N VAL A 150 17.24 4.30 12.12
CA VAL A 150 17.15 3.17 11.16
C VAL A 150 15.89 3.26 10.28
N TYR A 151 15.03 4.26 10.53
CA TYR A 151 13.69 4.41 9.95
C TYR A 151 13.29 5.90 9.82
N PRO A 152 12.26 6.23 9.02
CA PRO A 152 11.72 7.59 8.88
C PRO A 152 11.39 8.25 10.23
N GLN A 153 11.97 9.42 10.48
CA GLN A 153 11.72 10.16 11.72
C GLN A 153 10.38 10.91 11.69
N PRO A 154 9.76 11.20 12.85
CA PRO A 154 8.68 12.16 12.92
C PRO A 154 9.10 13.49 12.28
N ASN A 155 8.28 14.03 11.36
CA ASN A 155 8.58 15.24 10.60
C ASN A 155 9.85 15.15 9.74
N SER A 156 10.22 13.95 9.27
CA SER A 156 11.43 13.72 8.46
C SER A 156 11.38 14.35 7.07
N GLY A 157 10.50 15.32 6.79
CA GLY A 157 10.32 15.89 5.46
C GLY A 157 9.29 15.13 4.64
N GLY A 158 9.46 15.09 3.32
CA GLY A 158 8.43 14.60 2.41
C GLY A 158 8.94 14.29 1.01
N TRP A 159 8.01 13.99 0.11
CA TRP A 159 8.28 13.71 -1.30
C TRP A 159 7.25 14.37 -2.20
N TRP A 160 7.68 14.91 -3.33
CA TRP A 160 6.84 15.73 -4.18
C TRP A 160 7.14 15.58 -5.66
N ASN A 161 6.16 15.93 -6.46
CA ASN A 161 6.26 16.11 -7.88
C ASN A 161 6.98 17.45 -8.19
N ASN A 162 7.99 17.44 -9.05
CA ASN A 162 8.80 18.61 -9.36
C ASN A 162 7.99 19.72 -10.03
N THR A 163 8.55 20.93 -9.98
CA THR A 163 8.14 22.05 -10.82
C THR A 163 8.99 22.10 -12.10
N PRO A 164 8.38 22.21 -13.30
CA PRO A 164 6.94 22.20 -13.56
C PRO A 164 6.33 20.81 -13.31
N GLU A 165 5.09 20.82 -12.79
CA GLU A 165 4.33 19.60 -12.45
C GLU A 165 4.28 18.64 -13.64
N ASN A 166 4.72 17.40 -13.44
CA ASN A 166 4.53 16.31 -14.40
C ASN A 166 3.21 15.57 -14.10
N LEU A 167 2.87 14.56 -14.89
CA LEU A 167 1.64 13.76 -14.70
C LEU A 167 1.76 12.64 -13.67
N ALA A 168 2.86 12.53 -12.93
CA ALA A 168 3.10 11.40 -12.02
C ALA A 168 2.07 11.36 -10.88
N GLY A 169 1.66 12.52 -10.38
CA GLY A 169 0.61 12.63 -9.36
C GLY A 169 -0.81 12.74 -9.87
N GLN A 170 -1.04 12.56 -11.18
CA GLN A 170 -2.39 12.59 -11.73
C GLN A 170 -3.21 11.41 -11.18
N VAL A 171 -4.42 11.69 -10.71
CA VAL A 171 -5.34 10.65 -10.25
C VAL A 171 -5.65 9.68 -11.37
N GLY A 172 -5.62 8.40 -11.04
CA GLY A 172 -5.89 7.32 -11.99
C GLY A 172 -6.40 6.05 -11.30
N PRO A 173 -6.59 4.96 -12.07
CA PRO A 173 -7.05 3.70 -11.53
C PRO A 173 -5.97 3.04 -10.68
N VAL A 174 -6.24 2.90 -9.38
CA VAL A 174 -5.36 2.28 -8.38
C VAL A 174 -6.10 1.16 -7.64
N ALA A 175 -5.35 0.22 -7.06
CA ALA A 175 -5.93 -0.89 -6.33
C ALA A 175 -6.77 -0.42 -5.13
N LEU A 176 -7.86 -1.13 -4.84
CA LEU A 176 -8.62 -1.01 -3.58
C LEU A 176 -8.34 -2.18 -2.67
N ALA A 177 -8.43 -1.97 -1.36
CA ALA A 177 -8.37 -3.07 -0.41
C ALA A 177 -9.63 -3.93 -0.50
N GLY A 178 -9.43 -5.24 -0.58
CA GLY A 178 -10.48 -6.23 -0.39
C GLY A 178 -10.81 -6.43 1.09
N PRO A 179 -11.78 -7.31 1.39
CA PRO A 179 -12.23 -7.57 2.76
C PRO A 179 -11.13 -8.08 3.72
N ASN A 180 -10.07 -8.68 3.17
CA ASN A 180 -8.91 -9.22 3.87
C ASN A 180 -7.65 -8.34 3.72
N GLY A 181 -7.78 -7.13 3.16
CA GLY A 181 -6.68 -6.20 2.89
C GLY A 181 -5.97 -6.43 1.56
N GLU A 182 -6.08 -7.62 0.97
CA GLU A 182 -5.51 -7.91 -0.35
C GLU A 182 -6.11 -7.01 -1.42
N PRO A 183 -5.31 -6.51 -2.37
CA PRO A 183 -5.81 -5.75 -3.52
C PRO A 183 -6.96 -6.45 -4.26
N SER A 184 -8.16 -5.84 -4.26
CA SER A 184 -9.32 -6.34 -4.98
C SER A 184 -10.09 -5.19 -5.64
N GLY A 185 -10.06 -5.16 -6.98
CA GLY A 185 -10.70 -4.11 -7.78
C GLY A 185 -9.91 -2.80 -7.82
N PHE A 186 -10.55 -1.77 -8.39
CA PHE A 186 -9.93 -0.49 -8.69
C PHE A 186 -10.78 0.69 -8.22
N GLY A 187 -10.11 1.68 -7.65
CA GLY A 187 -10.64 2.99 -7.27
C GLY A 187 -9.91 4.10 -8.01
N ARG A 188 -10.19 5.34 -7.63
CA ARG A 188 -9.49 6.53 -8.14
C ARG A 188 -8.56 7.05 -7.07
N GLY A 189 -7.30 7.25 -7.44
CA GLY A 189 -6.31 7.72 -6.49
C GLY A 189 -4.89 7.75 -7.06
N VAL A 190 -3.95 7.91 -6.14
CA VAL A 190 -2.51 7.98 -6.41
C VAL A 190 -1.78 7.10 -5.41
N PHE A 191 -0.92 6.22 -5.90
CA PHE A 191 0.02 5.47 -5.07
C PHE A 191 1.07 6.43 -4.48
N VAL A 192 1.31 6.38 -3.18
CA VAL A 192 2.28 7.29 -2.53
C VAL A 192 3.44 6.59 -1.83
N GLY A 193 3.39 5.28 -1.64
CA GLY A 193 4.52 4.53 -1.12
C GLY A 193 4.22 3.07 -0.84
N ARG A 194 5.29 2.30 -0.66
CA ARG A 194 5.30 0.89 -0.28
C ARG A 194 6.20 0.68 0.92
N PHE A 195 5.68 -0.04 1.90
CA PHE A 195 6.35 -0.37 3.14
C PHE A 195 6.30 -1.88 3.31
N SER A 196 7.45 -2.52 3.29
CA SER A 196 7.53 -3.99 3.32
C SER A 196 8.40 -4.47 4.47
N TYR A 197 7.99 -5.56 5.11
CA TYR A 197 8.62 -6.10 6.31
C TYR A 197 8.83 -7.62 6.23
N TYR A 198 9.90 -8.10 6.87
CA TYR A 198 10.20 -9.52 7.03
C TYR A 198 9.34 -10.12 8.15
N GLY A 199 8.11 -10.51 7.83
CA GLY A 199 7.18 -11.11 8.78
C GLY A 199 5.74 -10.97 8.31
N ASP A 200 4.83 -11.59 9.05
CA ASP A 200 3.38 -11.61 8.86
C ASP A 200 2.66 -10.56 9.72
N ASP A 201 3.15 -10.25 10.91
CA ASP A 201 2.60 -9.18 11.76
C ASP A 201 3.28 -7.84 11.49
N PHE A 202 2.69 -7.04 10.59
CA PHE A 202 3.18 -5.72 10.23
C PHE A 202 2.01 -4.77 9.96
N SER A 203 2.06 -3.59 10.58
CA SER A 203 1.08 -2.51 10.42
C SER A 203 1.78 -1.16 10.38
N ILE A 204 1.16 -0.22 9.66
CA ILE A 204 1.54 1.20 9.61
C ILE A 204 0.37 2.11 10.03
N GLU A 205 -0.65 1.53 10.68
CA GLU A 205 -1.76 2.27 11.30
C GLU A 205 -1.24 3.41 12.17
N ASP A 206 -2.02 4.48 12.30
CA ASP A 206 -1.70 5.69 13.06
C ASP A 206 -0.50 6.51 12.54
N THR A 207 0.17 6.05 11.47
CA THR A 207 1.13 6.87 10.74
C THR A 207 0.42 8.10 10.18
N THR A 208 1.02 9.27 10.33
CA THR A 208 0.44 10.54 9.89
C THR A 208 1.22 11.13 8.73
N LEU A 209 0.51 11.85 7.86
CA LEU A 209 1.07 12.51 6.68
C LEU A 209 0.20 13.67 6.22
N THR A 210 0.82 14.71 5.70
CA THR A 210 0.15 15.85 5.07
C THR A 210 0.17 15.64 3.55
N VAL A 211 -0.98 15.62 2.88
CA VAL A 211 -1.03 15.56 1.41
C VAL A 211 -1.28 16.96 0.87
N ALA A 212 -0.57 17.34 -0.19
CA ALA A 212 -0.89 18.51 -1.00
C ALA A 212 -1.41 18.11 -2.38
N TRP A 213 -2.42 18.81 -2.88
CA TRP A 213 -3.05 18.54 -4.17
C TRP A 213 -3.61 19.80 -4.84
N ASN A 214 -3.97 19.70 -6.12
CA ASN A 214 -4.65 20.75 -6.89
C ASN A 214 -5.57 20.13 -7.97
N GLN A 215 -6.34 20.97 -8.68
CA GLN A 215 -7.21 20.56 -9.82
C GLN A 215 -6.38 20.51 -11.12
N GLY A 216 -5.20 19.90 -11.05
CA GLY A 216 -4.22 19.85 -12.12
C GLY A 216 -3.38 21.12 -12.27
N PRO A 217 -2.43 21.11 -13.24
CA PRO A 217 -1.36 22.09 -13.32
C PRO A 217 -1.83 23.55 -13.42
N GLY A 218 -1.27 24.39 -12.56
CA GLY A 218 -1.53 25.83 -12.53
C GLY A 218 -2.79 26.25 -11.78
N THR A 219 -3.45 25.33 -11.08
CA THR A 219 -4.57 25.63 -10.17
C THR A 219 -4.09 25.81 -8.73
N PRO A 220 -4.86 26.51 -7.86
CA PRO A 220 -4.47 26.72 -6.48
C PRO A 220 -4.29 25.41 -5.70
N GLN A 221 -3.20 25.31 -4.96
CA GLN A 221 -2.89 24.18 -4.09
C GLN A 221 -3.77 24.19 -2.82
N GLN A 222 -4.16 23.00 -2.40
CA GLN A 222 -4.75 22.68 -1.10
C GLN A 222 -3.87 21.67 -0.36
N ALA A 223 -4.04 21.55 0.95
CA ALA A 223 -3.39 20.51 1.74
C ALA A 223 -4.22 20.15 2.97
N ALA A 224 -4.10 18.91 3.44
CA ALA A 224 -4.67 18.44 4.69
C ALA A 224 -3.86 17.29 5.28
N ASP A 225 -4.02 17.12 6.59
CA ASP A 225 -3.41 16.05 7.37
C ASP A 225 -4.29 14.81 7.33
N PHE A 226 -3.66 13.65 7.18
CA PHE A 226 -4.31 12.35 7.20
C PHE A 226 -3.59 11.42 8.18
N THR A 227 -4.37 10.50 8.72
CA THR A 227 -3.88 9.37 9.51
C THR A 227 -4.19 8.10 8.75
N ILE A 228 -3.18 7.23 8.63
CA ILE A 228 -3.37 5.92 8.00
C ILE A 228 -4.36 5.11 8.86
N PRO A 229 -5.47 4.62 8.26
CA PRO A 229 -6.46 3.85 8.99
C PRO A 229 -5.90 2.48 9.41
N PRO A 230 -6.64 1.72 10.25
CA PRO A 230 -6.28 0.35 10.57
C PRO A 230 -5.98 -0.46 9.31
N VAL A 231 -4.80 -1.06 9.26
CA VAL A 231 -4.42 -1.93 8.15
C VAL A 231 -5.31 -3.15 8.23
N VAL A 232 -6.10 -3.39 7.18
CA VAL A 232 -6.92 -4.59 7.09
C VAL A 232 -5.97 -5.77 6.98
N THR A 233 -5.88 -6.56 8.04
CA THR A 233 -5.18 -7.82 8.03
C THR A 233 -6.11 -8.91 7.53
N PRO A 234 -5.58 -9.95 6.87
CA PRO A 234 -6.31 -11.18 6.68
C PRO A 234 -6.80 -11.61 8.05
N VAL A 235 -8.11 -11.75 8.18
CA VAL A 235 -8.67 -12.50 9.31
C VAL A 235 -7.98 -13.86 9.25
N GLU A 236 -7.35 -14.30 10.34
CA GLU A 236 -6.92 -15.70 10.44
C GLU A 236 -8.15 -16.55 10.13
N CYS A 237 -8.20 -17.11 8.92
CA CYS A 237 -9.30 -17.93 8.49
C CYS A 237 -9.22 -19.17 9.37
N VAL A 238 -10.14 -19.30 10.33
CA VAL A 238 -10.19 -20.47 11.20
C VAL A 238 -10.38 -21.70 10.31
N GLY A 239 -9.32 -22.49 10.15
CA GLY A 239 -9.32 -23.65 9.27
C GLY A 239 -8.48 -23.53 8.01
N ASP A 240 -7.80 -22.39 7.76
CA ASP A 240 -6.70 -22.32 6.78
C ASP A 240 -5.43 -22.89 7.44
N ILE A 241 -5.29 -24.20 7.32
CA ILE A 241 -4.20 -24.98 7.92
C ILE A 241 -2.99 -24.98 6.99
N THR A 242 -3.18 -24.73 5.69
CA THR A 242 -2.11 -24.63 4.70
C THR A 242 -1.43 -23.27 4.72
N GLY A 243 -2.10 -22.24 5.23
CA GLY A 243 -1.65 -20.85 5.23
C GLY A 243 -1.73 -20.20 3.85
N ASP A 244 -2.56 -20.73 2.95
CA ASP A 244 -2.65 -20.27 1.56
C ASP A 244 -3.70 -19.16 1.34
N GLY A 245 -4.38 -18.77 2.42
CA GLY A 245 -5.39 -17.72 2.45
C GLY A 245 -6.81 -18.20 2.14
N ASN A 246 -7.00 -19.48 1.80
CA ASN A 246 -8.30 -20.09 1.55
C ASN A 246 -8.57 -21.21 2.56
N VAL A 247 -9.85 -21.52 2.80
CA VAL A 247 -10.24 -22.71 3.57
C VAL A 247 -10.89 -23.69 2.61
N ASP A 248 -10.12 -24.69 2.18
CA ASP A 248 -10.53 -25.62 1.15
C ASP A 248 -10.15 -27.09 1.43
N SER A 249 -10.15 -27.90 0.37
CA SER A 249 -9.82 -29.32 0.45
C SER A 249 -8.36 -29.62 0.86
N GLY A 250 -7.44 -28.69 0.64
CA GLY A 250 -6.05 -28.75 1.08
C GLY A 250 -5.97 -28.78 2.61
N ASP A 251 -6.63 -27.84 3.26
CA ASP A 251 -6.68 -27.76 4.72
C ASP A 251 -7.37 -28.98 5.34
N LEU A 252 -8.50 -29.38 4.74
CA LEU A 252 -9.20 -30.60 5.17
C LEU A 252 -8.29 -31.84 5.04
N GLY A 253 -7.48 -31.91 3.98
CA GLY A 253 -6.50 -32.98 3.77
C GLY A 253 -5.48 -33.05 4.90
N ILE A 254 -4.95 -31.91 5.33
CA ILE A 254 -4.02 -31.83 6.47
C ILE A 254 -4.73 -32.24 7.77
N LEU A 255 -5.92 -31.68 8.06
CA LEU A 255 -6.69 -31.98 9.26
C LEU A 255 -6.96 -33.50 9.39
N ILE A 256 -7.40 -34.14 8.31
CA ILE A 256 -7.63 -35.59 8.27
C ILE A 256 -6.32 -36.39 8.44
N SER A 257 -5.20 -35.90 7.91
CA SER A 257 -3.91 -36.60 8.03
C SER A 257 -3.40 -36.70 9.47
N VAL A 258 -3.83 -35.78 10.35
CA VAL A 258 -3.47 -35.72 11.77
C VAL A 258 -4.66 -36.08 12.68
N TRP A 259 -5.66 -36.78 12.14
CA TRP A 259 -6.87 -37.16 12.85
C TRP A 259 -6.60 -37.96 14.13
N ASN A 260 -7.30 -37.60 15.21
CA ASN A 260 -7.21 -38.26 16.51
C ASN A 260 -5.77 -38.29 17.06
N THR A 261 -4.97 -37.28 16.72
CA THR A 261 -3.64 -37.04 17.30
C THR A 261 -3.69 -35.90 18.31
N SER A 262 -2.63 -35.80 19.12
CA SER A 262 -2.49 -34.66 20.04
C SER A 262 -2.14 -33.39 19.27
N ALA A 263 -2.83 -32.31 19.58
CA ALA A 263 -2.60 -30.98 19.02
C ALA A 263 -1.19 -30.44 19.24
N LYS A 264 -0.42 -30.98 20.19
CA LYS A 264 0.96 -30.54 20.46
C LYS A 264 1.89 -30.66 19.25
N SER A 265 1.62 -31.61 18.38
CA SER A 265 2.44 -31.83 17.17
C SER A 265 1.93 -31.03 15.97
N ASN A 266 0.65 -30.62 15.97
CA ASN A 266 -0.01 -29.92 14.86
C ASN A 266 -1.05 -28.94 15.45
N PRO A 267 -0.60 -27.83 16.08
CA PRO A 267 -1.51 -26.91 16.76
C PRO A 267 -2.49 -26.23 15.80
N GLU A 268 -2.10 -26.07 14.54
CA GLU A 268 -2.90 -25.48 13.47
C GLU A 268 -4.15 -26.31 13.13
N ALA A 269 -4.12 -27.63 13.36
CA ALA A 269 -5.25 -28.52 13.09
C ALA A 269 -6.24 -28.66 14.27
N ASP A 270 -5.90 -28.14 15.46
CA ASP A 270 -6.75 -28.10 16.66
C ASP A 270 -7.44 -26.73 16.75
N LEU A 271 -8.44 -26.56 15.87
CA LEU A 271 -9.13 -25.29 15.65
C LEU A 271 -9.95 -24.85 16.87
N ASN A 272 -10.46 -25.81 17.67
CA ASN A 272 -11.20 -25.50 18.89
C ASN A 272 -10.30 -25.40 20.15
N ARG A 273 -9.01 -25.73 20.01
CA ARG A 273 -7.98 -25.71 21.05
C ARG A 273 -8.29 -26.62 22.26
N ASP A 274 -8.95 -27.76 22.01
CA ASP A 274 -9.28 -28.75 23.05
C ASP A 274 -8.15 -29.77 23.31
N GLY A 275 -7.10 -29.72 22.49
CA GLY A 275 -5.91 -30.56 22.60
C GLY A 275 -5.95 -31.81 21.73
N THR A 276 -7.05 -32.07 21.00
CA THR A 276 -7.24 -33.27 20.18
C THR A 276 -7.88 -32.94 18.83
N VAL A 277 -7.19 -33.21 17.73
CA VAL A 277 -7.75 -33.01 16.38
C VAL A 277 -8.86 -34.03 16.12
N ASN A 278 -10.11 -33.57 16.02
CA ASN A 278 -11.29 -34.42 15.90
C ASN A 278 -12.42 -33.77 15.07
N ALA A 279 -13.63 -34.35 15.16
CA ALA A 279 -14.79 -33.91 14.38
C ALA A 279 -15.25 -32.48 14.72
N ALA A 280 -14.93 -32.00 15.93
CA ALA A 280 -15.19 -30.61 16.31
C ALA A 280 -14.38 -29.64 15.45
N ASP A 281 -13.11 -29.94 15.17
CA ASP A 281 -12.25 -29.13 14.31
C ASP A 281 -12.72 -29.16 12.86
N ILE A 282 -13.13 -30.33 12.34
CA ILE A 282 -13.79 -30.39 11.02
C ILE A 282 -15.02 -29.49 10.98
N GLY A 283 -15.84 -29.48 12.04
CA GLY A 283 -17.02 -28.62 12.10
C GLY A 283 -16.68 -27.13 11.95
N LEU A 284 -15.55 -26.70 12.52
CA LEU A 284 -15.04 -25.34 12.39
C LEU A 284 -14.50 -25.07 10.97
N LEU A 285 -13.67 -25.98 10.43
CA LEU A 285 -13.11 -25.85 9.08
C LEU A 285 -14.21 -25.78 8.02
N ILE A 286 -15.20 -26.68 8.05
CA ILE A 286 -16.34 -26.65 7.12
C ILE A 286 -17.18 -25.38 7.31
N GLY A 287 -17.29 -24.88 8.54
CA GLY A 287 -17.98 -23.63 8.83
C GLY A 287 -17.31 -22.41 8.22
N ALA A 288 -15.99 -22.48 7.99
CA ALA A 288 -15.18 -21.45 7.36
C ALA A 288 -14.90 -21.72 5.87
N TRP A 289 -15.48 -22.77 5.27
CA TRP A 289 -15.20 -23.18 3.90
C TRP A 289 -15.55 -22.09 2.88
N GLY A 290 -14.61 -21.80 1.97
CA GLY A 290 -14.82 -20.89 0.85
C GLY A 290 -13.85 -19.72 0.85
#